data_AF-A0A0A9WLA1-F1
#
_entry.id   AF-A0A0A9WLA1-F1
#
_cell.length_a   1.000
_cell.length_b   1.000
_cell.length_c   1.000
_cell.angle_alpha   90.00
_cell.angle_beta   90.00
_cell.angle_gamma   90.00
#
_symmetry.space_group_name_H-M   'P 1'
#
loop_
_entity.id
_entity.type
_entity.pdbx_description
1 polymer ?
#
loop_
_entity_poly.entity_id
_entity_poly.type
_entity_poly.pdbx_seq_one_letter_code
_entity_poly.pdbx_strand_id
1 'polypeptide(L)'
;MDEQEEEREVVMAIYDGDPAFHQLTPVTYQYKYGEDGDPKSFLIELSWTENYPNEAPSFNMDTFYNKHVSDSVKKKISGYLKQEAENLKGFAMTYSLFEGVKEKLDDFLADAEATETVAVTDVAEEKDEERWFRLISEEANL
;
A
#
# COMPACT_ATOMS: atom_id res chain seq x y z
N MET A 1 -9.19 5.01 29.62
CA MET A 1 -8.57 6.28 29.20
C MET A 1 -9.19 6.64 27.85
N ASP A 2 -8.69 7.65 27.15
CA ASP A 2 -9.00 7.83 25.73
C ASP A 2 -8.38 6.65 24.94
N GLU A 3 -9.11 6.03 24.02
CA GLU A 3 -8.63 4.87 23.23
C GLU A 3 -7.35 5.23 22.46
N GLN A 4 -7.24 6.49 22.01
CA GLN A 4 -6.04 7.01 21.36
C GLN A 4 -4.84 7.06 22.31
N GLU A 5 -5.07 7.42 23.56
CA GLU A 5 -4.02 7.49 24.57
C GLU A 5 -3.51 6.11 24.95
N GLU A 6 -4.41 5.14 25.12
CA GLU A 6 -4.04 3.75 25.38
C GLU A 6 -3.22 3.16 24.23
N GLU A 7 -3.67 3.34 22.98
CA GLU A 7 -2.93 2.87 21.82
C GLU A 7 -1.57 3.56 21.71
N ARG A 8 -1.49 4.87 21.98
CA ARG A 8 -0.24 5.62 21.89
C ARG A 8 0.81 5.06 22.84
N GLU A 9 0.45 4.81 24.10
CA GLU A 9 1.38 4.23 25.07
C GLU A 9 1.89 2.87 24.62
N VAL A 10 1.01 2.03 24.06
CA VAL A 10 1.37 0.71 23.52
C VAL A 10 2.30 0.84 22.32
N VAL A 11 1.97 1.70 21.35
CA VAL A 11 2.79 1.94 20.15
C VAL A 11 4.17 2.47 20.54
N MET A 12 4.24 3.44 21.47
CA MET A 12 5.52 3.95 21.99
C MET A 12 6.36 2.85 22.64
N ALA A 13 5.73 1.95 23.41
CA ALA A 13 6.44 0.86 24.04
C ALA A 13 6.94 -0.19 23.03
N ILE A 14 6.17 -0.46 21.97
CA ILE A 14 6.55 -1.41 20.91
C ILE A 14 7.75 -0.91 20.11
N TYR A 15 7.76 0.38 19.76
CA TYR A 15 8.81 0.98 18.94
C TYR A 15 9.89 1.68 19.76
N ASP A 16 9.95 1.45 21.08
CA ASP A 16 10.98 2.04 21.93
C ASP A 16 12.38 1.59 21.47
N GLY A 17 13.22 2.56 21.14
CA GLY A 17 14.55 2.32 20.59
C GLY A 17 14.61 1.90 19.11
N ASP A 18 13.50 1.88 18.38
CA ASP A 18 13.50 1.68 16.92
C ASP A 18 13.84 3.00 16.19
N PRO A 19 15.01 3.12 15.54
CA PRO A 19 15.40 4.33 14.83
C PRO A 19 14.59 4.57 13.54
N ALA A 20 13.82 3.58 13.06
CA ALA A 20 12.95 3.74 11.91
C ALA A 20 11.64 4.45 12.26
N PHE A 21 11.22 4.37 13.54
CA PHE A 21 9.97 4.94 14.02
C PHE A 21 10.21 6.33 14.63
N HIS A 22 9.37 7.29 14.24
CA HIS A 22 9.39 8.65 14.78
C HIS A 22 7.98 9.13 15.10
N GLN A 23 7.77 9.65 16.30
CA GLN A 23 6.56 10.38 16.65
C GLN A 23 6.77 11.87 16.34
N LEU A 24 5.98 12.42 15.43
CA LEU A 24 6.03 13.86 15.11
C LEU A 24 5.11 14.66 16.03
N THR A 25 3.93 14.12 16.32
CA THR A 25 2.95 14.71 17.24
C THR A 25 2.26 13.59 18.04
N PRO A 26 1.47 13.90 19.08
CA PRO A 26 0.72 12.88 19.82
C PRO A 26 -0.26 12.05 18.98
N VAL A 27 -0.57 12.50 17.76
CA VAL A 27 -1.50 11.84 16.82
C VAL A 27 -0.84 11.53 15.47
N THR A 28 0.42 11.93 15.26
CA THR A 28 1.13 11.76 13.99
C THR A 28 2.40 10.97 14.19
N TYR A 29 2.50 9.87 13.47
CA TYR A 29 3.58 8.90 13.53
C TYR A 29 4.18 8.73 12.15
N GLN A 30 5.46 8.38 12.14
CA GLN A 30 6.22 8.24 10.93
C GLN A 30 7.07 6.99 11.02
N TYR A 31 6.99 6.12 10.02
CA TYR A 31 7.80 4.91 9.95
C TYR A 31 8.58 4.87 8.64
N LYS A 32 9.87 4.61 8.76
CA LYS A 32 10.78 4.48 7.63
C LYS A 32 11.02 3.00 7.32
N TYR A 33 10.83 2.63 6.07
CA TYR A 33 11.13 1.31 5.54
C TYR A 33 12.41 1.37 4.70
N GLY A 34 13.21 0.32 4.77
CA GLY A 34 14.49 0.21 4.07
C GLY A 34 15.66 0.94 4.74
N GLU A 35 16.86 0.76 4.19
CA GLU A 35 18.10 1.33 4.72
C GLU A 35 18.43 2.70 4.11
N ASP A 36 19.24 3.49 4.81
CA ASP A 36 19.73 4.76 4.29
C ASP A 36 20.59 4.59 3.04
N GLY A 37 20.12 5.17 1.94
CA GLY A 37 20.78 5.09 0.63
C GLY A 37 20.24 3.98 -0.28
N ASP A 38 19.29 3.17 0.20
CA ASP A 38 18.62 2.19 -0.64
C ASP A 38 17.57 2.89 -1.54
N PRO A 39 17.57 2.70 -2.87
CA PRO A 39 16.50 3.18 -3.76
C PRO A 39 15.11 2.61 -3.45
N LYS A 40 15.02 1.59 -2.59
CA LYS A 40 13.77 1.01 -2.09
C LYS A 40 13.32 1.56 -0.74
N SER A 41 14.10 2.45 -0.14
CA SER A 41 13.73 3.08 1.13
C SER A 41 12.57 4.06 0.95
N PHE A 42 11.62 4.10 1.88
CA PHE A 42 10.55 5.09 1.86
C PHE A 42 10.00 5.32 3.25
N LEU A 43 9.19 6.35 3.39
CA LEU A 43 8.69 6.80 4.67
C LEU A 43 7.18 7.00 4.60
N ILE A 44 6.47 6.46 5.58
CA ILE A 44 5.02 6.58 5.70
C ILE A 44 4.73 7.44 6.90
N GLU A 45 3.91 8.46 6.69
CA GLU A 45 3.35 9.28 7.75
C GLU A 45 1.88 8.88 7.95
N LEU A 46 1.51 8.64 9.20
CA LEU A 46 0.18 8.23 9.64
C LEU A 46 -0.30 9.25 10.68
N SER A 47 -1.47 9.85 10.45
CA SER A 47 -2.08 10.79 11.39
C SER A 47 -3.47 10.34 11.80
N TRP A 48 -3.72 10.21 13.10
CA TRP A 48 -5.05 9.93 13.64
C TRP A 48 -5.98 11.13 13.45
N THR A 49 -7.22 10.85 13.08
CA THR A 49 -8.29 11.85 13.02
C THR A 49 -8.94 12.00 14.40
N GLU A 50 -9.79 13.01 14.56
CA GLU A 50 -10.53 13.22 15.81
C GLU A 50 -11.44 12.03 16.18
N ASN A 51 -11.88 11.25 15.19
CA ASN A 51 -12.77 10.10 15.39
C ASN A 51 -12.03 8.74 15.43
N TYR A 52 -10.71 8.73 15.28
CA TYR A 52 -9.92 7.51 15.37
C TYR A 52 -10.07 6.86 16.77
N PRO A 53 -10.17 5.52 16.90
CA PRO A 53 -10.04 4.47 15.87
C PRO A 53 -11.33 4.15 15.08
N ASN A 54 -12.44 4.84 15.34
CA ASN A 54 -13.70 4.62 14.62
C ASN A 54 -13.65 5.09 13.17
N GLU A 55 -12.68 5.95 12.84
CA GLU A 55 -12.37 6.40 11.50
C GLU A 55 -10.95 5.99 11.11
N ALA A 56 -10.74 5.73 9.82
CA ALA A 56 -9.41 5.41 9.30
C ALA A 56 -8.47 6.62 9.45
N PRO A 57 -7.20 6.40 9.85
CA PRO A 57 -6.23 7.47 9.93
C PRO A 57 -5.89 8.00 8.53
N SER A 58 -5.36 9.21 8.50
CA SER A 58 -4.83 9.81 7.28
C SER A 58 -3.42 9.29 7.01
N PHE A 59 -3.16 8.91 5.76
CA PHE A 59 -1.87 8.44 5.31
C PHE A 59 -1.25 9.45 4.35
N ASN A 60 0.02 9.77 4.57
CA ASN A 60 0.79 10.67 3.73
C ASN A 60 2.11 10.00 3.31
N MET A 61 2.31 9.93 1.99
CA MET A 61 3.54 9.42 1.37
C MET A 61 4.19 10.45 0.46
N ASP A 62 3.67 11.67 0.38
CA ASP A 62 4.19 12.76 -0.45
C ASP A 62 5.26 13.56 0.30
N THR A 63 6.15 12.85 0.97
CA THR A 63 7.28 13.45 1.68
C THR A 63 8.45 13.68 0.72
N PHE A 64 9.32 14.65 1.04
CA PHE A 64 10.51 14.89 0.23
C PHE A 64 11.41 13.65 0.14
N TYR A 65 11.40 12.81 1.16
CA TYR A 65 12.15 11.55 1.20
C TYR A 65 11.68 10.59 0.11
N ASN A 66 10.37 10.50 -0.17
CA ASN A 66 9.80 9.54 -1.13
C ASN A 66 9.86 9.99 -2.59
N LYS A 67 10.70 10.98 -2.94
CA LYS A 67 10.78 11.50 -4.30
C LYS A 67 11.31 10.50 -5.32
N HIS A 68 12.13 9.54 -4.88
CA HIS A 68 12.62 8.45 -5.73
C HIS A 68 11.63 7.29 -5.84
N VAL A 69 10.61 7.24 -4.98
CA VAL A 69 9.56 6.21 -5.01
C VAL A 69 8.58 6.54 -6.13
N SER A 70 8.30 5.57 -6.99
CA SER A 70 7.36 5.75 -8.09
C SER A 70 5.92 5.93 -7.58
N ASP A 71 5.13 6.73 -8.28
CA ASP A 71 3.73 6.98 -7.90
C ASP A 71 2.87 5.70 -7.95
N SER A 72 3.26 4.72 -8.76
CA SER A 72 2.63 3.39 -8.80
C SER A 72 2.74 2.68 -7.45
N VAL A 73 3.96 2.65 -6.88
CA VAL A 73 4.23 2.04 -5.57
C VAL A 73 3.51 2.80 -4.46
N LYS A 74 3.55 4.14 -4.46
CA LYS A 74 2.81 4.97 -3.49
C LYS A 74 1.31 4.67 -3.51
N LYS A 75 0.71 4.56 -4.70
CA LYS A 75 -0.71 4.23 -4.86
C LYS A 75 -1.04 2.83 -4.34
N LYS A 76 -0.18 1.84 -4.57
CA LYS A 76 -0.37 0.47 -4.06
C LYS A 76 -0.33 0.43 -2.53
N ILE A 77 0.70 1.01 -1.94
CA ILE A 77 0.85 1.09 -0.48
C ILE A 77 -0.32 1.87 0.14
N SER A 78 -0.66 3.03 -0.42
CA SER A 78 -1.80 3.83 0.05
C SER A 78 -3.13 3.08 -0.09
N GLY A 79 -3.31 2.30 -1.16
CA GLY A 79 -4.50 1.48 -1.38
C GLY A 79 -4.61 0.37 -0.34
N TYR A 80 -3.52 -0.34 -0.10
CA TYR A 80 -3.43 -1.37 0.94
C TYR A 80 -3.72 -0.81 2.33
N LEU A 81 -3.06 0.29 2.72
CA LEU A 81 -3.26 0.94 4.01
C LEU A 81 -4.71 1.38 4.21
N LYS A 82 -5.34 1.97 3.19
CA LYS A 82 -6.75 2.35 3.26
C LYS A 82 -7.65 1.14 3.45
N GLN A 83 -7.44 0.08 2.68
CA GLN A 83 -8.25 -1.13 2.79
C GLN A 83 -8.10 -1.77 4.17
N GLU A 84 -6.87 -1.88 4.66
CA GLU A 84 -6.61 -2.48 5.97
C GLU A 84 -7.14 -1.62 7.11
N ALA A 85 -7.01 -0.30 7.01
CA ALA A 85 -7.60 0.63 7.98
C ALA A 85 -9.12 0.52 8.02
N GLU A 86 -9.78 0.36 6.88
CA GLU A 86 -11.24 0.12 6.81
C GLU A 86 -11.63 -1.19 7.51
N ASN A 87 -10.84 -2.25 7.35
CA ASN A 87 -11.09 -3.54 8.01
C ASN A 87 -10.87 -3.49 9.52
N LEU A 88 -9.93 -2.66 9.98
CA LEU A 88 -9.55 -2.52 11.39
C LEU A 88 -10.27 -1.38 12.11
N LYS A 89 -11.24 -0.71 11.46
CA LYS A 89 -12.05 0.34 12.09
C LYS A 89 -12.67 -0.13 13.40
N GLY A 90 -12.61 0.74 14.40
CA GLY A 90 -13.05 0.45 15.76
C GLY A 90 -12.00 -0.27 16.62
N PHE A 91 -10.79 -0.50 16.09
CA PHE A 91 -9.67 -1.10 16.83
C PHE A 91 -8.38 -0.31 16.61
N ALA A 92 -7.44 -0.50 17.54
CA ALA A 92 -6.08 0.00 17.40
C ALA A 92 -5.40 -0.61 16.17
N MET A 93 -5.03 0.22 15.21
CA MET A 93 -4.56 -0.22 13.90
C MET A 93 -3.14 0.25 13.55
N THR A 94 -2.54 1.17 14.32
CA THR A 94 -1.25 1.78 13.98
C THR A 94 -0.14 0.73 13.83
N TYR A 95 0.01 -0.15 14.83
CA TYR A 95 0.97 -1.23 14.79
C TYR A 95 0.72 -2.19 13.62
N SER A 96 -0.54 -2.64 13.48
CA SER A 96 -0.94 -3.60 12.44
C SER A 96 -0.73 -3.05 11.02
N LEU A 97 -0.98 -1.76 10.81
CA LEU A 97 -0.77 -1.09 9.52
C LEU A 97 0.71 -1.03 9.17
N PHE A 98 1.57 -0.68 10.13
CA PHE A 98 3.02 -0.64 9.89
C PHE A 98 3.61 -2.03 9.66
N GLU A 99 3.30 -3.01 10.50
CA GLU A 99 3.76 -4.38 10.27
C GLU A 99 3.20 -4.97 8.97
N GLY A 100 1.94 -4.69 8.65
CA GLY A 100 1.34 -5.15 7.40
C GLY A 100 2.02 -4.60 6.14
N VAL A 101 2.53 -3.37 6.17
CA VAL A 101 3.36 -2.82 5.09
C VAL A 101 4.73 -3.48 5.06
N LYS A 102 5.33 -3.71 6.23
CA LYS A 102 6.64 -4.37 6.37
C LYS A 102 6.64 -5.77 5.76
N GLU A 103 5.59 -6.55 6.00
CA GLU A 103 5.44 -7.92 5.48
C GLU A 103 5.27 -7.94 3.95
N LYS A 104 4.60 -6.92 3.38
CA LYS A 104 4.31 -6.82 1.94
C LYS A 104 5.28 -5.88 1.21
N LEU A 105 6.36 -5.49 1.88
CA LEU A 105 7.32 -4.51 1.38
C LEU A 105 7.91 -4.97 0.05
N ASP A 106 8.35 -6.22 0.00
CA ASP A 106 8.94 -6.83 -1.20
C ASP A 106 7.94 -6.88 -2.36
N ASP A 107 6.66 -7.17 -2.10
CA ASP A 107 5.62 -7.20 -3.14
C ASP A 107 5.37 -5.79 -3.71
N PHE A 108 5.31 -4.77 -2.85
CA PHE A 108 5.13 -3.39 -3.29
C PHE A 108 6.31 -2.90 -4.15
N LEU A 109 7.52 -3.35 -3.83
CA LEU A 109 8.75 -2.94 -4.51
C LEU A 109 9.10 -3.80 -5.73
N ALA A 110 8.70 -5.08 -5.76
CA ALA A 110 8.92 -5.97 -6.90
C ALA A 110 8.22 -5.44 -8.17
N ASP A 111 7.04 -4.85 -8.02
CA ASP A 111 6.33 -4.22 -9.13
C ASP A 111 6.92 -2.87 -9.56
N ALA A 112 7.81 -2.27 -8.77
CA ALA A 112 8.55 -1.08 -9.19
C ALA A 112 9.55 -1.44 -10.31
N GLU A 113 10.17 -2.63 -10.21
CA GLU A 113 11.10 -3.16 -11.22
C GLU A 113 10.37 -3.66 -12.49
N ALA A 114 9.10 -4.04 -12.36
CA ALA A 114 8.27 -4.44 -13.50
C ALA A 114 7.87 -3.27 -14.43
N THR A 115 8.10 -2.01 -14.05
CA THR A 115 7.73 -0.85 -14.89
C THR A 115 8.83 -0.43 -15.87
N GLU A 116 9.97 -1.13 -15.92
CA GLU A 116 10.92 -1.09 -17.03
C GLU A 116 11.02 -2.45 -17.74
N THR A 117 9.88 -3.06 -18.09
CA THR A 117 9.75 -3.89 -19.31
C THR A 117 8.29 -4.36 -19.46
N VAL A 118 7.84 -4.44 -20.71
CA VAL A 118 6.55 -5.01 -21.15
C VAL A 118 5.33 -4.09 -21.06
N ALA A 119 5.31 -3.07 -21.93
CA ALA A 119 4.07 -2.53 -22.48
C ALA A 119 3.79 -3.16 -23.86
N VAL A 120 3.52 -4.47 -23.92
CA VAL A 120 2.67 -5.07 -24.96
C VAL A 120 1.93 -6.26 -24.33
N THR A 121 0.62 -6.34 -24.63
CA THR A 121 -0.43 -7.28 -24.17
C THR A 121 -1.05 -6.90 -22.83
N ASP A 122 -2.35 -6.63 -22.67
CA ASP A 122 -3.52 -7.18 -23.35
C ASP A 122 -4.63 -6.12 -23.49
N VAL A 123 -5.06 -5.87 -24.73
CA VAL A 123 -6.39 -5.29 -25.00
C VAL A 123 -6.95 -5.98 -26.25
N ALA A 124 -8.12 -6.61 -26.09
CA ALA A 124 -9.03 -7.12 -27.13
C ALA A 124 -8.52 -8.35 -27.91
N GLU A 125 -9.32 -9.38 -28.23
CA GLU A 125 -10.71 -9.33 -28.67
C GLU A 125 -11.32 -10.76 -28.65
N GLU A 126 -12.48 -10.91 -27.99
CA GLU A 126 -13.40 -12.07 -28.04
C GLU A 126 -14.05 -12.27 -29.44
N LYS A 127 -13.32 -12.11 -30.55
CA LYS A 127 -13.91 -12.13 -31.91
C LYS A 127 -13.48 -13.29 -32.80
N ASP A 128 -12.60 -14.17 -32.33
CA ASP A 128 -12.06 -15.23 -33.19
C ASP A 128 -12.94 -16.50 -33.22
N GLU A 129 -13.72 -16.76 -32.17
CA GLU A 129 -14.58 -17.95 -32.10
C GLU A 129 -15.77 -17.89 -33.10
N GLU A 130 -16.39 -16.72 -33.27
CA GLU A 130 -17.50 -16.56 -34.24
C GLU A 130 -17.03 -16.70 -35.70
N ARG A 131 -15.77 -16.36 -35.99
CA ARG A 131 -15.19 -16.47 -37.33
C ARG A 131 -14.86 -17.92 -37.68
N TRP A 132 -14.40 -18.69 -36.69
CA TRP A 132 -14.13 -20.12 -36.84
C TRP A 132 -15.41 -20.93 -37.07
N PHE A 133 -16.50 -20.62 -36.33
CA PHE A 133 -17.80 -21.27 -36.54
C PHE A 133 -18.40 -21.00 -37.94
N ARG A 134 -18.17 -19.81 -38.52
CA ARG A 134 -18.62 -19.49 -39.88
C ARG A 134 -17.88 -20.29 -40.95
N LEU A 135 -16.55 -20.40 -40.84
CA LEU A 135 -15.72 -21.12 -41.81
C LEU A 135 -16.05 -22.61 -41.87
N ILE A 136 -16.30 -23.24 -40.70
CA ILE A 136 -16.63 -24.68 -40.64
C ILE A 136 -18.01 -24.97 -41.25
N SER A 137 -18.98 -24.05 -41.10
CA SER A 137 -20.29 -24.23 -41.73
C SER A 137 -20.25 -24.07 -43.25
N GLU A 138 -19.32 -23.29 -43.79
CA GLU A 138 -19.22 -23.02 -45.24
C GLU A 138 -18.49 -24.16 -45.98
N GLU A 139 -17.52 -24.83 -45.34
CA GLU A 139 -16.82 -26.00 -45.92
C GLU A 139 -17.63 -27.31 -45.84
N ALA A 140 -18.64 -27.41 -44.98
CA ALA A 140 -19.44 -28.63 -44.82
C ALA A 140 -20.57 -28.81 -45.86
N ASN A 141 -20.75 -27.84 -46.79
CA ASN A 141 -21.82 -27.85 -47.78
C ASN A 141 -21.34 -27.80 -49.24
N LEU A 142 -20.11 -28.29 -49.50
CA LEU A 142 -19.53 -28.51 -50.83
C LEU A 142 -19.34 -29.99 -51.14
#